data_AF-A0A535Q8D7-F1
#
_entry.id   AF-A0A535Q8D7-F1
#
_cell.length_a   1.000
_cell.length_b   1.000
_cell.length_c   1.000
_cell.angle_alpha   90.00
_cell.angle_beta   90.00
_cell.angle_gamma   90.00
#
_symmetry.space_group_name_H-M   'P 1'
#
loop_
_entity.id
_entity.type
_entity.pdbx_description
1 polymer ?
#
loop_
_entity_poly.entity_id
_entity_poly.type
_entity_poly.pdbx_seq_one_letter_code
_entity_poly.pdbx_strand_id
1 'polypeptide(L)'
;MKRVFLAAAMAVGIMVASPTSAGAWATYCDWDPLVLIVTPAGHIVPVYDSVWTSSPLDLGLPLESYTVARAYDAAGNPVTVVHMTISVPTGLLFRYAVTDEVTTGLLGSGTVLARQSGTSGTPVHLTFTLHTP
;
A
#
# COMPACT_ATOMS: atom_id res chain seq x y z
N MET A 1 32.62 39.49 3.98
CA MET A 1 32.75 38.30 3.12
C MET A 1 32.56 36.98 3.87
N LYS A 2 33.29 36.68 4.95
CA LYS A 2 33.16 35.40 5.70
C LYS A 2 31.74 35.05 6.19
N ARG A 3 30.96 36.05 6.62
CA ARG A 3 29.57 35.85 7.11
C ARG A 3 28.56 35.50 6.01
N VAL A 4 28.80 35.96 4.78
CA VAL A 4 27.91 35.70 3.63
C VAL A 4 28.11 34.27 3.13
N PHE A 5 29.36 33.79 3.12
CA PHE A 5 29.68 32.40 2.80
C PHE A 5 29.09 31.40 3.79
N LEU A 6 29.09 31.72 5.09
CA LEU A 6 28.49 30.84 6.10
C LEU A 6 26.96 30.73 5.94
N ALA A 7 26.29 31.84 5.65
CA ALA A 7 24.85 31.86 5.43
C ALA A 7 24.45 31.10 4.16
N ALA A 8 25.22 31.25 3.08
CA ALA A 8 25.00 30.50 1.84
C ALA A 8 25.22 28.99 2.03
N ALA A 9 26.27 28.59 2.77
CA ALA A 9 26.53 27.19 3.06
C ALA A 9 25.44 26.56 3.94
N MET A 10 24.90 27.30 4.92
CA MET A 10 23.77 26.82 5.71
C MET A 10 22.49 26.70 4.87
N ALA A 11 22.18 27.68 4.03
CA ALA A 11 20.99 27.64 3.17
C ALA A 11 21.02 26.45 2.20
N VAL A 12 22.18 26.17 1.59
CA VAL A 12 22.37 25.00 0.74
C VAL A 12 22.31 23.71 1.57
N GLY A 13 22.92 23.68 2.76
CA GLY A 13 22.83 22.54 3.67
C GLY A 13 21.38 22.20 4.05
N ILE A 14 20.55 23.22 4.27
CA ILE A 14 19.12 23.07 4.60
C ILE A 14 18.33 22.60 3.38
N MET A 15 18.65 23.05 2.17
CA MET A 15 18.00 22.59 0.93
C MET A 15 18.40 21.17 0.51
N VAL A 16 19.62 20.73 0.83
CA VAL A 16 20.11 19.37 0.53
C VAL A 16 19.67 18.38 1.62
N ALA A 17 19.57 18.83 2.87
CA ALA A 17 19.09 18.01 3.99
C ALA A 17 17.56 18.07 4.18
N SER A 18 16.86 18.99 3.51
CA SER A 18 15.39 18.99 3.53
C SER A 18 14.92 17.71 2.83
N PRO A 19 14.17 16.83 3.51
CA PRO A 19 13.61 15.66 2.88
C PRO A 19 12.84 16.12 1.65
N THR A 20 13.25 15.66 0.48
CA THR A 20 12.55 15.91 -0.78
C THR A 20 11.13 15.41 -0.60
N SER A 21 10.20 16.33 -0.38
CA SER A 21 8.74 16.14 -0.34
C SER A 21 8.34 14.67 -0.20
N ALA A 22 8.52 14.09 0.98
CA ALA A 22 7.65 13.01 1.40
C ALA A 22 6.28 13.69 1.46
N GLY A 23 5.50 13.54 0.40
CA GLY A 23 4.19 14.20 0.33
C GLY A 23 3.43 13.80 1.58
N ALA A 24 2.80 14.77 2.25
CA ALA A 24 1.96 14.51 3.42
C ALA A 24 0.77 13.55 3.12
N TRP A 25 0.63 13.11 1.87
CA TRP A 25 -0.25 12.02 1.44
C TRP A 25 0.32 10.61 1.69
N ALA A 26 1.61 10.49 2.01
CA ALA A 26 2.30 9.23 2.30
C ALA A 26 2.48 8.97 3.81
N THR A 27 1.82 9.73 4.69
CA THR A 27 2.09 9.71 6.14
C THR A 27 1.00 9.06 7.00
N TYR A 28 -0.15 8.73 6.44
CA TYR A 28 -1.25 8.11 7.19
C TYR A 28 -1.68 6.81 6.51
N CYS A 29 -1.49 5.71 7.24
CA CYS A 29 -2.14 4.46 6.97
C CYS A 29 -3.44 4.47 7.77
N ASP A 30 -4.57 4.46 7.08
CA ASP A 30 -5.88 4.58 7.72
C ASP A 30 -6.44 3.20 8.10
N TRP A 31 -5.96 2.16 7.45
CA TRP A 31 -6.43 0.79 7.62
C TRP A 31 -5.33 -0.21 7.28
N ASP A 32 -5.12 -1.20 8.14
CA ASP A 32 -4.11 -2.26 7.94
C ASP A 32 -4.48 -3.60 8.62
N PRO A 33 -5.60 -4.23 8.27
CA PRO A 33 -5.97 -5.53 8.81
C PRO A 33 -5.03 -6.65 8.34
N LEU A 34 -4.87 -7.63 9.20
CA LEU A 34 -4.34 -8.93 8.84
C LEU A 34 -5.38 -9.69 8.00
N VAL A 35 -4.98 -10.08 6.79
CA VAL A 35 -5.75 -10.93 5.88
C VAL A 35 -5.12 -12.32 5.83
N LEU A 36 -5.93 -13.35 6.05
CA LEU A 36 -5.49 -14.74 5.98
C LEU A 36 -5.88 -15.33 4.63
N ILE A 37 -4.91 -15.49 3.74
CA ILE A 37 -5.13 -16.08 2.42
C ILE A 37 -5.05 -17.60 2.54
N VAL A 38 -6.11 -18.29 2.17
CA VAL A 38 -6.12 -19.75 2.05
C VAL A 38 -5.73 -20.11 0.62
N THR A 39 -4.60 -20.80 0.45
CA THR A 39 -4.11 -21.24 -0.86
C THR A 39 -4.93 -22.41 -1.40
N PRO A 40 -4.87 -22.71 -2.71
CA PRO A 40 -5.52 -23.89 -3.27
C PRO A 40 -5.06 -25.22 -2.66
N ALA A 41 -3.83 -25.32 -2.13
CA ALA A 41 -3.38 -26.50 -1.39
C ALA A 41 -3.81 -26.51 0.10
N GLY A 42 -4.50 -25.48 0.59
CA GLY A 42 -4.98 -25.38 1.96
C GLY A 42 -3.98 -24.76 2.95
N HIS A 43 -2.91 -24.15 2.47
CA HIS A 43 -2.00 -23.39 3.35
C HIS A 43 -2.61 -22.04 3.70
N ILE A 44 -2.34 -21.55 4.91
CA ILE A 44 -2.74 -20.22 5.35
C ILE A 44 -1.52 -19.31 5.25
N VAL A 45 -1.61 -18.25 4.45
CA VAL A 45 -0.56 -17.24 4.30
C VAL A 45 -1.07 -15.90 4.82
N PRO A 46 -0.50 -15.36 5.90
CA PRO A 46 -0.85 -14.04 6.39
C PRO A 46 -0.28 -12.94 5.49
N VAL A 47 -1.12 -11.96 5.13
CA VAL A 47 -0.72 -10.71 4.49
C VAL A 47 -1.41 -9.55 5.18
N TYR A 48 -0.94 -8.33 4.96
CA TYR A 48 -1.56 -7.11 5.44
C TYR A 48 -2.08 -6.32 4.25
N ASP A 49 -3.32 -5.87 4.35
CA ASP A 49 -3.95 -4.97 3.39
C ASP A 49 -3.91 -3.55 3.96
N SER A 50 -3.01 -2.72 3.45
CA SER A 50 -2.85 -1.34 3.86
C SER A 50 -3.56 -0.38 2.90
N VAL A 51 -4.49 0.43 3.42
CA VAL A 51 -5.09 1.56 2.70
C VAL A 51 -4.47 2.86 3.21
N TRP A 52 -3.95 3.64 2.26
CA TRP A 52 -3.31 4.93 2.51
C TRP A 52 -4.15 6.05 1.91
N THR A 53 -4.63 6.97 2.75
CA THR A 53 -5.17 8.25 2.28
C THR A 53 -4.70 9.42 3.14
N SER A 54 -4.88 10.64 2.62
CA SER A 54 -4.69 11.88 3.39
C SER A 54 -6.01 12.58 3.67
N SER A 55 -7.12 11.96 3.27
CA SER A 55 -8.44 12.53 3.44
C SER A 55 -8.90 12.33 4.88
N PRO A 56 -9.09 13.39 5.69
CA PRO A 56 -9.63 13.26 7.05
C PRO A 56 -11.13 12.92 7.07
N LEU A 57 -11.67 12.58 5.90
CA LEU A 57 -13.06 12.37 5.61
C LEU A 57 -13.32 10.92 5.18
N ASP A 58 -12.31 10.07 5.35
CA ASP A 58 -12.51 8.62 5.39
C ASP A 58 -13.25 8.28 6.69
N LEU A 59 -14.56 8.03 6.54
CA LEU A 59 -15.47 7.72 7.65
C LEU A 59 -15.90 6.25 7.63
N GLY A 60 -15.43 5.48 6.64
CA GLY A 60 -15.81 4.10 6.43
C GLY A 60 -14.65 3.16 6.75
N LEU A 61 -14.96 1.88 6.92
CA LEU A 61 -13.94 0.84 6.93
C LEU A 61 -13.81 0.28 5.51
N PRO A 62 -12.60 0.21 4.95
CA PRO A 62 -12.35 -0.52 3.71
C PRO A 62 -12.85 -1.96 3.82
N LEU A 63 -13.45 -2.45 2.73
CA LEU A 63 -13.90 -3.83 2.61
C LEU A 63 -13.00 -4.59 1.64
N GLU A 64 -12.50 -5.72 2.09
CA GLU A 64 -11.59 -6.59 1.33
C GLU A 64 -12.29 -7.90 0.94
N SER A 65 -11.97 -8.37 -0.27
CA SER A 65 -12.33 -9.70 -0.75
C SER A 65 -11.22 -10.22 -1.66
N TYR A 66 -11.06 -11.54 -1.72
CA TYR A 66 -10.04 -12.13 -2.58
C TYR A 66 -10.51 -13.44 -3.21
N THR A 67 -9.88 -13.79 -4.32
CA THR A 67 -9.93 -15.12 -4.92
C THR A 67 -8.51 -15.62 -5.16
N VAL A 68 -8.35 -16.94 -5.12
CA VAL A 68 -7.06 -17.60 -5.34
C VAL A 68 -7.13 -18.60 -6.48
N ALA A 69 -6.04 -18.72 -7.21
CA ALA A 69 -5.86 -19.73 -8.24
C ALA A 69 -4.45 -20.31 -8.15
N ARG A 70 -4.29 -21.59 -8.52
CA ARG A 70 -2.98 -22.20 -8.69
C ARG A 70 -2.39 -21.75 -10.03
N ALA A 71 -1.13 -21.37 -10.03
CA ALA A 71 -0.34 -21.13 -11.24
C ALA A 71 1.05 -21.73 -11.09
N TYR A 72 1.92 -21.46 -12.07
CA TYR A 72 3.31 -21.85 -12.06
C TYR A 72 4.17 -20.64 -12.39
N ASP A 73 5.29 -20.48 -11.69
CA ASP A 73 6.28 -19.45 -12.03
C ASP A 73 7.05 -19.79 -13.31
N ALA A 74 7.93 -18.89 -13.76
CA ALA A 74 8.73 -19.10 -14.96
C ALA A 74 9.71 -20.29 -14.86
N ALA A 75 10.02 -20.74 -13.65
CA ALA A 75 10.87 -21.91 -13.40
C ALA A 75 10.05 -23.22 -13.25
N GLY A 76 8.72 -23.15 -13.37
CA GLY A 76 7.82 -24.29 -13.25
C GLY A 76 7.48 -24.68 -11.81
N ASN A 77 7.79 -23.85 -10.81
CA ASN A 77 7.39 -24.11 -9.43
C ASN A 77 5.92 -23.71 -9.23
N PRO A 78 5.13 -24.49 -8.46
CA PRO A 78 3.75 -24.16 -8.21
C PRO A 78 3.66 -22.92 -7.29
N VAL A 79 2.77 -22.00 -7.65
CA VAL A 79 2.52 -20.74 -6.91
C VAL A 79 1.02 -20.50 -6.77
N THR A 80 0.65 -19.63 -5.84
CA THR A 80 -0.73 -19.14 -5.70
C THR A 80 -0.82 -17.74 -6.26
N VAL A 81 -1.68 -17.53 -7.26
CA VAL A 81 -2.06 -16.21 -7.74
C VAL A 81 -3.26 -15.76 -6.93
N VAL A 82 -3.19 -14.54 -6.41
CA VAL A 82 -4.23 -13.93 -5.60
C VAL A 82 -4.76 -12.72 -6.35
N HIS A 83 -6.08 -12.66 -6.53
CA HIS A 83 -6.78 -11.47 -6.99
C HIS A 83 -7.56 -10.89 -5.81
N MET A 84 -7.05 -9.79 -5.29
CA MET A 84 -7.65 -9.06 -4.17
C MET A 84 -8.40 -7.84 -4.69
N THR A 85 -9.55 -7.57 -4.10
CA THR A 85 -10.36 -6.39 -4.38
C THR A 85 -10.63 -5.67 -3.08
N ILE A 86 -10.23 -4.39 -3.04
CA ILE A 86 -10.42 -3.52 -1.89
C ILE A 86 -11.38 -2.42 -2.29
N SER A 87 -12.38 -2.19 -1.45
CA SER A 87 -13.40 -1.18 -1.65
C SER A 87 -13.38 -0.20 -0.49
N VAL A 88 -12.80 0.97 -0.73
CA VAL A 88 -12.81 2.08 0.23
C VAL A 88 -14.11 2.89 0.04
N PRO A 89 -14.97 3.03 1.07
CA PRO A 89 -16.19 3.83 0.97
C PRO A 89 -15.91 5.30 0.62
N THR A 90 -16.87 5.98 -0.01
CA THR A 90 -16.75 7.43 -0.22
C THR A 90 -16.91 8.19 1.10
N GLY A 91 -16.33 9.39 1.17
CA GLY A 91 -16.72 10.35 2.20
C GLY A 91 -18.18 10.81 2.02
N LEU A 92 -18.69 11.56 3.00
CA LEU A 92 -20.11 11.96 3.05
C LEU A 92 -20.61 12.64 1.77
N LEU A 93 -19.75 13.43 1.09
CA LEU A 93 -20.12 14.23 -0.09
C LEU A 93 -19.08 14.21 -1.23
N PHE A 94 -17.98 13.47 -1.10
CA PHE A 94 -16.88 13.52 -2.08
C PHE A 94 -16.12 12.21 -2.11
N ARG A 95 -15.41 12.02 -3.22
CA ARG A 95 -14.43 10.96 -3.40
C ARG A 95 -13.03 11.52 -3.18
N TYR A 96 -12.12 10.69 -2.71
CA TYR A 96 -10.73 11.05 -2.45
C TYR A 96 -9.79 9.98 -3.00
N ALA A 97 -8.53 10.36 -3.21
CA ALA A 97 -7.50 9.46 -3.68
C ALA A 97 -7.10 8.48 -2.56
N VAL A 98 -6.91 7.22 -2.95
CA VAL A 98 -6.43 6.15 -2.08
C VAL A 98 -5.25 5.46 -2.74
N THR A 99 -4.36 4.89 -1.94
CA THR A 99 -3.38 3.92 -2.41
C THR A 99 -3.53 2.68 -1.57
N ASP A 100 -3.80 1.56 -2.23
CA ASP A 100 -4.04 0.28 -1.60
C ASP A 100 -2.81 -0.60 -1.83
N GLU A 101 -2.38 -1.30 -0.80
CA GLU A 101 -1.12 -2.02 -0.78
C GLU A 101 -1.26 -3.33 -0.02
N VAL A 102 -0.79 -4.42 -0.63
CA VAL A 102 -0.70 -5.71 0.04
C VAL A 102 0.75 -6.00 0.39
N THR A 103 1.02 -6.29 1.66
CA THR A 103 2.37 -6.55 2.16
C THR A 103 2.45 -7.79 3.03
N THR A 104 3.68 -8.25 3.29
CA THR A 104 3.92 -9.37 4.23
C THR A 104 4.08 -8.92 5.69
N GLY A 105 4.06 -7.60 5.96
CA GLY A 105 4.25 -7.04 7.30
C GLY A 105 3.40 -5.82 7.56
N LEU A 106 3.06 -5.60 8.83
CA LEU A 106 2.19 -4.51 9.28
C LEU A 106 2.67 -3.12 8.82
N LEU A 107 1.74 -2.22 8.49
CA LEU A 107 1.90 -0.83 8.07
C LEU A 107 2.80 -0.66 6.83
N GLY A 108 2.59 -1.51 5.82
CA GLY A 108 3.41 -1.48 4.60
C GLY A 108 4.86 -1.94 4.82
N SER A 109 5.14 -2.68 5.89
CA SER A 109 6.47 -3.22 6.16
C SER A 109 6.68 -4.58 5.48
N GLY A 110 7.92 -5.08 5.52
CA GLY A 110 8.26 -6.34 4.84
C GLY A 110 8.31 -6.17 3.32
N THR A 111 7.73 -7.13 2.60
CA THR A 111 7.73 -7.16 1.13
C THR A 111 6.39 -6.69 0.61
N VAL A 112 6.43 -5.70 -0.28
CA VAL A 112 5.25 -5.25 -1.04
C VAL A 112 4.93 -6.29 -2.11
N LEU A 113 3.76 -6.91 -2.00
CA LEU A 113 3.27 -7.93 -2.93
C LEU A 113 2.52 -7.30 -4.10
N ALA A 114 1.71 -6.27 -3.82
CA ALA A 114 1.05 -5.44 -4.82
C ALA A 114 0.78 -4.05 -4.25
N ARG A 115 0.75 -3.04 -5.12
CA ARG A 115 0.35 -1.67 -4.76
C ARG A 115 -0.37 -1.04 -5.94
N GLN A 116 -1.49 -0.37 -5.68
CA GLN A 116 -2.23 0.33 -6.71
C GLN A 116 -2.93 1.57 -6.14
N SER A 117 -2.85 2.68 -6.88
CA SER A 117 -3.62 3.88 -6.55
C SER A 117 -5.01 3.84 -7.17
N GLY A 118 -5.98 4.39 -6.46
CA GLY A 118 -7.38 4.39 -6.83
C GLY A 118 -8.12 5.63 -6.32
N THR A 119 -9.44 5.52 -6.29
CA THR A 119 -10.32 6.58 -5.80
C THR A 119 -11.46 5.95 -5.01
N SER A 120 -11.69 6.46 -3.79
CA SER A 120 -12.76 6.00 -2.90
C SER A 120 -14.10 5.88 -3.63
N GLY A 121 -14.91 4.88 -3.31
CA GLY A 121 -16.15 4.54 -3.98
C GLY A 121 -15.98 3.79 -5.29
N THR A 122 -14.73 3.45 -5.66
CA THR A 122 -14.42 2.58 -6.80
C THR A 122 -13.52 1.46 -6.30
N PRO A 123 -13.86 0.18 -6.52
CA PRO A 123 -13.01 -0.92 -6.12
C PRO A 123 -11.63 -0.84 -6.79
N VAL A 124 -10.59 -1.12 -6.02
CA VAL A 124 -9.21 -1.28 -6.49
C VAL A 124 -8.93 -2.78 -6.55
N HIS A 125 -8.34 -3.22 -7.66
CA HIS A 125 -8.01 -4.62 -7.89
C HIS A 125 -6.50 -4.82 -7.87
N LEU A 126 -6.01 -5.65 -6.95
CA LEU A 126 -4.61 -5.99 -6.81
C LEU A 126 -4.40 -7.44 -7.20
N THR A 127 -3.33 -7.72 -7.95
CA THR A 127 -2.94 -9.07 -8.31
C THR A 127 -1.50 -9.32 -7.88
N PHE A 128 -1.28 -10.38 -7.12
CA PHE A 128 0.05 -10.77 -6.65
C PHE A 128 0.18 -12.28 -6.57
N THR A 129 1.42 -12.73 -6.41
CA THR A 129 1.78 -14.15 -6.36
C THR A 129 2.39 -14.48 -5.01
N LEU A 130 1.98 -15.60 -4.44
CA LEU A 130 2.58 -16.20 -3.26
C LEU A 130 3.36 -17.44 -3.67
N HIS A 131 4.61 -17.57 -3.20
CA HIS A 131 5.45 -18.75 -3.41
C HIS A 131 5.04 -19.95 -2.51
N THR A 132 3.79 -19.96 -2.05
CA THR A 132 3.16 -21.06 -1.33
C THR A 132 1.97 -21.55 -2.15
N PRO A 133 1.98 -22.80 -2.65
CA PRO A 133 0.93 -23.33 -3.52
C PRO A 133 -0.35 -23.73 -2.76
#